data_AF-X1DEB1-F1
#
_entry.id   AF-X1DEB1-F1
#
_cell.length_a   1.000
_cell.length_b   1.000
_cell.length_c   1.000
_cell.angle_alpha   90.00
_cell.angle_beta   90.00
_cell.angle_gamma   90.00
#
_symmetry.space_group_name_H-M   'P 1'
#
loop_
_entity.id
_entity.type
_entity.pdbx_description
1 polymer ?
#
loop_
_entity_poly.entity_id
_entity_poly.type
_entity_poly.pdbx_seq_one_letter_code
_entity_poly.pdbx_strand_id
1 'polypeptide(L)'
;MKVEPRQLKAFLLDAGLVTKAQFEKAFKKAEETKQKVGDVLVSEGLISEEHLIKLEAYILGIPFVNLEKEIIEPKVLKIIPEPIARSHNIIAFRKKGNDLEVAMLDPEDLRTIEFIKKKEPELKILPRLTTPESIKNALRQYQKTLEAEFGEIIRKEAGIIKPIKEEEIVEEKEELKKMAEELPVIRIVDTLMKHAILQRASDIHIEPLEKEVVVRYRIDGILHDAMTLPKAAASGIVARIKVLSNLKLDEHRLPQDGRFKVETEEYRYSIRVSILPVFDGEKIV
;
A
#
# COMPACT_ATOMS: atom_id res chain seq x y z
N MET A 1 10.90 -20.47 14.93
CA MET A 1 12.06 -21.10 14.27
C MET A 1 13.13 -20.05 13.94
N LYS A 2 13.91 -19.63 14.94
CA LYS A 2 15.07 -18.76 14.72
C LYS A 2 16.29 -19.62 14.44
N VAL A 3 17.18 -19.15 13.56
CA VAL A 3 18.46 -19.81 13.36
C VAL A 3 19.32 -19.60 14.60
N GLU A 4 19.65 -20.69 15.28
CA GLU A 4 20.49 -20.62 16.47
C GLU A 4 21.92 -20.18 16.11
N PRO A 5 22.61 -19.36 16.92
CA PRO A 5 23.95 -18.87 16.61
C PRO A 5 24.96 -19.99 16.33
N ARG A 6 24.79 -21.15 16.98
CA ARG A 6 25.62 -22.34 16.75
C ARG A 6 25.40 -22.95 15.36
N GLN A 7 24.16 -23.01 14.91
CA GLN A 7 23.83 -23.49 13.56
C GLN A 7 24.35 -22.50 12.52
N LEU A 8 24.07 -21.21 12.71
CA LEU A 8 24.54 -20.15 11.82
C LEU A 8 26.07 -20.19 11.65
N LYS A 9 26.81 -20.33 12.75
CA LYS A 9 28.27 -20.49 12.74
C LYS A 9 28.72 -21.65 11.85
N ALA A 10 28.13 -22.83 12.03
CA ALA A 10 28.56 -24.03 11.30
C ALA A 10 28.42 -23.82 9.79
N PHE A 11 27.27 -23.31 9.36
CA PHE A 11 26.98 -23.06 7.94
C PHE A 11 27.80 -21.91 7.34
N LEU A 12 28.05 -20.83 8.09
CA LEU A 12 28.88 -19.72 7.63
C LEU A 12 30.34 -20.12 7.41
N LEU A 13 30.87 -21.00 8.26
CA LEU A 13 32.23 -21.53 8.13
C LEU A 13 32.32 -22.52 6.98
N ASP A 14 31.34 -23.43 6.85
CA ASP A 14 31.29 -24.44 5.79
C ASP A 14 31.16 -23.80 4.40
N ALA A 15 30.33 -22.76 4.28
CA ALA A 15 30.19 -21.98 3.05
C ALA A 15 31.39 -21.06 2.74
N GLY A 16 32.39 -20.98 3.63
CA GLY A 16 33.56 -20.12 3.47
C GLY A 16 33.25 -18.61 3.49
N LEU A 17 32.08 -18.23 3.99
CA LEU A 17 31.62 -16.83 4.00
C LEU A 17 32.33 -16.00 5.08
N VAL A 18 32.73 -16.64 6.19
CA VAL A 18 33.49 -16.01 7.27
C VAL A 18 34.52 -16.98 7.84
N THR A 19 35.58 -16.46 8.45
CA THR A 19 36.53 -17.25 9.22
C THR A 19 36.05 -17.43 10.66
N LYS A 20 36.58 -18.46 11.36
CA LYS A 20 36.30 -18.67 12.79
C LYS A 20 36.63 -17.43 13.62
N ALA A 21 37.76 -16.78 13.35
CA ALA A 21 38.17 -15.57 14.07
C ALA A 21 37.19 -14.40 13.86
N GLN A 22 36.73 -14.19 12.62
CA GLN A 22 35.73 -13.16 12.30
C GLN A 22 34.40 -13.43 13.00
N PHE A 23 33.93 -14.68 12.98
CA PHE A 23 32.68 -15.05 13.65
C PHE A 23 32.75 -14.83 15.17
N GLU A 24 33.83 -15.28 15.83
CA GLU A 24 33.99 -15.10 17.29
C GLU A 24 34.03 -13.62 17.68
N LYS A 25 34.69 -12.78 16.86
CA LYS A 25 34.72 -11.32 17.08
C LYS A 25 33.32 -10.71 16.94
N ALA A 26 32.60 -11.05 15.87
CA ALA A 26 31.23 -10.58 15.65
C ALA A 26 30.27 -11.07 16.73
N PHE A 27 30.43 -12.32 17.21
CA PHE A 27 29.62 -12.90 18.27
C PHE A 27 29.78 -12.15 19.60
N LYS A 28 31.03 -11.88 20.02
CA LYS A 28 31.29 -11.08 21.23
C LYS A 28 30.68 -9.69 21.13
N LYS A 29 30.87 -9.02 19.99
CA LYS A 29 30.29 -7.70 19.75
C LYS A 29 28.75 -7.74 19.79
N ALA A 30 28.14 -8.77 19.22
CA ALA A 30 26.69 -8.97 19.27
C ALA A 30 26.16 -9.16 20.70
N GLU A 31 26.89 -9.86 21.57
CA GLU A 31 26.55 -9.97 22.99
C GLU A 31 26.67 -8.62 23.73
N GLU A 32 27.72 -7.85 23.45
CA GLU A 32 27.95 -6.51 24.03
C GLU A 32 26.89 -5.50 23.59
N THR A 33 26.52 -5.50 22.30
CA THR A 33 25.55 -4.56 21.72
C THR A 33 24.10 -5.05 21.78
N LYS A 34 23.85 -6.27 22.27
CA LYS A 34 22.55 -6.95 22.28
C LYS A 34 21.88 -7.03 20.89
N GLN A 35 22.70 -7.22 19.85
CA GLN A 35 22.24 -7.41 18.46
C GLN A 35 22.32 -8.88 18.06
N LYS A 36 21.74 -9.26 16.91
CA LYS A 36 21.98 -10.59 16.36
C LYS A 36 23.36 -10.65 15.74
N VAL A 37 24.04 -11.80 15.86
CA VAL A 37 25.37 -12.00 15.25
C VAL A 37 25.34 -11.82 13.73
N GLY A 38 24.25 -12.21 13.06
CA GLY A 38 24.05 -11.96 11.63
C GLY A 38 24.08 -10.48 11.28
N ASP A 39 23.31 -9.65 12.00
CA ASP A 39 23.27 -8.20 11.80
C ASP A 39 24.65 -7.56 11.97
N VAL A 40 25.43 -8.02 12.96
CA VAL A 40 26.80 -7.55 13.17
C VAL A 40 27.72 -7.93 12.02
N LEU A 41 27.64 -9.17 11.53
CA LEU A 41 28.43 -9.65 10.39
C LEU A 41 28.14 -8.83 9.12
N VAL A 42 26.87 -8.48 8.89
CA VAL A 42 26.47 -7.59 7.78
C VAL A 42 27.00 -6.17 7.99
N SER A 43 26.86 -5.62 9.20
CA SER A 43 27.31 -4.26 9.52
C SER A 43 28.83 -4.05 9.36
N GLU A 44 29.61 -5.12 9.57
CA GLU A 44 31.07 -5.10 9.40
C GLU A 44 31.51 -5.44 7.95
N GLY A 45 30.55 -5.64 7.03
CA GLY A 45 30.82 -5.95 5.62
C GLY A 45 31.41 -7.35 5.41
N LEU A 46 31.28 -8.24 6.39
CA LEU A 46 31.83 -9.60 6.33
C LEU A 46 30.95 -10.53 5.48
N ILE A 47 29.65 -10.26 5.40
CA ILE A 47 28.68 -10.96 4.57
C ILE A 47 27.65 -9.96 4.06
N SER A 48 27.12 -10.17 2.85
CA SER A 48 25.97 -9.39 2.38
C SER A 48 24.69 -9.86 3.04
N GLU A 49 23.72 -8.96 3.21
CA GLU A 49 22.40 -9.27 3.76
C GLU A 49 21.69 -10.37 2.95
N GLU A 50 21.77 -10.32 1.62
CA GLU A 50 21.22 -11.35 0.74
C GLU A 50 21.83 -12.74 0.99
N HIS A 51 23.16 -12.82 1.18
CA HIS A 51 23.80 -14.10 1.47
C HIS A 51 23.43 -14.63 2.86
N LEU A 52 23.31 -13.74 3.85
CA LEU A 52 22.85 -14.12 5.18
C LEU A 52 21.44 -14.71 5.12
N ILE A 53 20.49 -14.00 4.49
CA ILE A 53 19.10 -14.45 4.41
C ILE A 53 18.97 -15.73 3.57
N LYS A 54 19.74 -15.89 2.49
CA LYS A 54 19.80 -17.15 1.72
C LYS A 54 20.28 -18.32 2.57
N LEU A 55 21.25 -18.08 3.44
CA LEU A 55 21.77 -19.11 4.34
C LEU A 55 20.74 -19.46 5.42
N GLU A 56 20.08 -18.47 6.02
CA GLU A 56 19.00 -18.69 6.98
C GLU A 56 17.83 -19.46 6.34
N ALA A 57 17.45 -19.10 5.12
CA ALA A 57 16.49 -19.82 4.30
C ALA A 57 16.84 -21.29 4.11
N TYR A 58 18.11 -21.57 3.79
CA TYR A 58 18.60 -22.95 3.68
C TYR A 58 18.52 -23.71 5.01
N ILE A 59 18.92 -23.08 6.12
CA ILE A 59 18.89 -23.71 7.45
C ILE A 59 17.45 -24.01 7.90
N LEU A 60 16.52 -23.11 7.60
CA LEU A 60 15.11 -23.24 7.97
C LEU A 60 14.31 -24.15 7.02
N GLY A 61 14.89 -24.54 5.88
CA GLY A 61 14.19 -25.29 4.84
C GLY A 61 13.10 -24.48 4.12
N ILE A 62 13.21 -23.15 4.14
CA ILE A 62 12.25 -22.22 3.54
C ILE A 62 12.92 -21.56 2.34
N PRO A 63 12.42 -21.74 1.11
CA PRO A 63 13.16 -21.26 -0.06
C PRO A 63 13.22 -19.73 -0.15
N PHE A 64 14.33 -19.21 -0.67
CA PHE A 64 14.55 -17.77 -0.85
C PHE A 64 14.04 -17.25 -2.20
N VAL A 65 13.55 -16.02 -2.23
CA VAL A 65 13.17 -15.30 -3.45
C VAL A 65 13.67 -13.85 -3.41
N ASN A 66 14.15 -13.34 -4.55
CA ASN A 66 14.49 -11.93 -4.73
C ASN A 66 13.45 -11.29 -5.67
N LEU A 67 12.78 -10.23 -5.22
CA LEU A 67 11.72 -9.51 -5.95
C LEU A 67 12.18 -8.14 -6.48
N GLU A 68 13.45 -7.78 -6.38
CA GLU A 68 13.95 -6.46 -6.80
C GLU A 68 13.77 -6.19 -8.30
N LYS A 69 13.79 -7.26 -9.12
CA LYS A 69 13.64 -7.17 -10.59
C LYS A 69 12.39 -7.89 -11.10
N GLU A 70 11.57 -8.42 -10.21
CA GLU A 70 10.32 -9.12 -10.56
C GLU A 70 9.20 -8.10 -10.81
N ILE A 71 8.46 -8.29 -11.89
CA ILE A 71 7.21 -7.57 -12.16
C ILE A 71 6.08 -8.51 -11.83
N ILE A 72 5.34 -8.20 -10.77
CA ILE A 72 4.28 -9.06 -10.25
C ILE A 72 2.98 -8.73 -10.97
N GLU A 73 2.26 -9.75 -11.44
CA GLU A 73 0.94 -9.56 -12.04
C GLU A 73 -0.02 -8.87 -11.05
N PRO A 74 -0.70 -7.77 -11.44
CA PRO A 74 -1.58 -7.00 -10.55
C PRO A 74 -2.62 -7.85 -9.81
N LYS A 75 -3.20 -8.83 -10.50
CA LYS A 75 -4.19 -9.75 -9.92
C LYS A 75 -3.63 -10.63 -8.80
N VAL A 76 -2.33 -10.95 -8.85
CA VAL A 76 -1.63 -11.75 -7.83
C VAL A 76 -1.18 -10.84 -6.69
N LEU A 77 -0.61 -9.69 -7.03
CA LEU A 77 -0.17 -8.68 -6.07
C LEU A 77 -1.33 -8.28 -5.13
N LYS A 78 -2.51 -7.99 -5.69
CA LYS A 78 -3.72 -7.56 -4.96
C LYS A 78 -4.40 -8.65 -4.11
N ILE A 79 -3.97 -9.92 -4.16
CA ILE A 79 -4.49 -10.97 -3.27
C ILE A 79 -4.22 -10.60 -1.82
N ILE A 80 -3.04 -10.03 -1.55
CA ILE A 80 -2.71 -9.44 -0.26
C ILE A 80 -2.88 -7.93 -0.40
N PRO A 81 -3.80 -7.28 0.34
CA PRO A 81 -3.91 -5.83 0.29
C PRO A 81 -2.61 -5.14 0.76
N GLU A 82 -2.24 -4.03 0.11
CA GLU A 82 -0.99 -3.29 0.40
C GLU A 82 -0.76 -3.02 1.91
N PRO A 83 -1.76 -2.71 2.75
CA PRO A 83 -1.51 -2.38 4.14
C PRO A 83 -1.09 -3.58 4.95
N ILE A 84 -1.68 -4.73 4.64
CA ILE A 84 -1.28 -6.01 5.21
C ILE A 84 0.10 -6.37 4.70
N ALA A 85 0.36 -6.16 3.40
CA ALA A 85 1.67 -6.37 2.82
C ALA A 85 2.75 -5.52 3.49
N ARG A 86 2.44 -4.26 3.79
CA ARG A 86 3.33 -3.27 4.41
C ARG A 86 3.51 -3.52 5.90
N SER A 87 2.44 -3.74 6.66
CA SER A 87 2.51 -3.92 8.11
C SER A 87 3.18 -5.23 8.51
N HIS A 88 2.99 -6.28 7.72
CA HIS A 88 3.55 -7.61 7.98
C HIS A 88 4.75 -7.97 7.11
N ASN A 89 5.18 -7.08 6.21
CA ASN A 89 6.28 -7.32 5.25
C ASN A 89 6.11 -8.62 4.47
N ILE A 90 4.92 -8.79 3.88
CA ILE A 90 4.54 -9.96 3.10
C ILE A 90 4.11 -9.54 1.69
N ILE A 91 4.41 -10.35 0.67
CA ILE A 91 4.03 -10.04 -0.71
C ILE A 91 3.60 -11.32 -1.42
N ALA A 92 2.38 -11.32 -1.97
CA ALA A 92 1.97 -12.33 -2.93
C ALA A 92 2.63 -12.01 -4.27
N PHE A 93 3.44 -12.94 -4.77
CA PHE A 93 4.21 -12.70 -6.00
C PHE A 93 3.98 -13.75 -7.09
N ARG A 94 3.46 -14.93 -6.74
CA ARG A 94 3.09 -15.96 -7.73
C ARG A 94 1.90 -16.78 -7.26
N LYS A 95 0.96 -17.07 -8.17
CA LYS A 95 -0.17 -17.98 -7.93
C LYS A 95 -0.21 -19.05 -9.01
N LYS A 96 -0.28 -20.34 -8.62
CA LYS A 96 -0.45 -21.47 -9.53
C LYS A 96 -1.56 -22.40 -9.01
N GLY A 97 -2.73 -22.34 -9.63
CA GLY A 97 -3.92 -23.02 -9.10
C GLY A 97 -4.24 -22.48 -7.70
N ASN A 98 -4.20 -23.36 -6.70
CA ASN A 98 -4.43 -23.01 -5.30
C ASN A 98 -3.14 -22.68 -4.53
N ASP A 99 -1.97 -22.90 -5.12
CA ASP A 99 -0.69 -22.57 -4.49
C ASP A 99 -0.40 -21.07 -4.65
N LEU A 100 -0.30 -20.35 -3.54
CA LEU A 100 0.09 -18.95 -3.48
C LEU A 100 1.49 -18.85 -2.87
N GLU A 101 2.47 -18.43 -3.66
CA GLU A 101 3.80 -18.11 -3.15
C GLU A 101 3.81 -16.71 -2.54
N VAL A 102 4.23 -16.66 -1.27
CA VAL A 102 4.26 -15.42 -0.49
C VAL A 102 5.68 -15.18 0.00
N ALA A 103 6.25 -14.05 -0.42
CA ALA A 103 7.56 -13.58 0.04
C ALA A 103 7.39 -12.89 1.40
N MET A 104 8.24 -13.22 2.37
CA MET A 104 8.13 -12.77 3.77
C MET A 104 9.51 -12.44 4.33
N LEU A 105 9.62 -11.43 5.19
CA LEU A 105 10.82 -11.20 6.00
C LEU A 105 10.87 -12.12 7.23
N ASP A 106 9.71 -12.42 7.81
CA ASP A 106 9.58 -13.33 8.94
C ASP A 106 8.60 -14.47 8.60
N PRO A 107 9.09 -15.67 8.25
CA PRO A 107 8.23 -16.81 7.94
C PRO A 107 7.53 -17.39 9.18
N GLU A 108 7.86 -16.93 10.40
CA GLU A 108 7.17 -17.32 11.63
C GLU A 108 5.88 -16.54 11.89
N ASP A 109 5.57 -15.53 11.07
CA ASP A 109 4.31 -14.78 11.19
C ASP A 109 3.11 -15.61 10.71
N LEU A 110 2.83 -16.68 11.46
CA LEU A 110 1.72 -17.62 11.25
C LEU A 110 0.37 -16.90 11.33
N ARG A 111 0.27 -15.83 12.12
CA ARG A 111 -0.97 -15.05 12.27
C ARG A 111 -1.37 -14.40 10.95
N THR A 112 -0.38 -13.90 10.23
CA THR A 112 -0.57 -13.29 8.91
C THR A 112 -0.96 -14.32 7.85
N ILE A 113 -0.33 -15.50 7.88
CA ILE A 113 -0.68 -16.63 7.01
C ILE A 113 -2.13 -17.08 7.28
N GLU A 114 -2.53 -17.21 8.55
CA GLU A 114 -3.90 -17.56 8.94
C GLU A 114 -4.92 -16.51 8.52
N PHE A 115 -4.57 -15.22 8.61
CA PHE A 115 -5.45 -14.13 8.20
C PHE A 115 -5.77 -14.19 6.70
N ILE A 116 -4.75 -14.42 5.86
CA ILE A 116 -4.95 -14.59 4.40
C ILE A 116 -5.84 -15.81 4.14
N LYS A 117 -5.56 -16.92 4.83
CA LYS A 117 -6.31 -18.17 4.69
C LYS A 117 -7.77 -18.05 5.14
N LYS A 118 -8.11 -17.18 6.08
CA LYS A 118 -9.51 -16.90 6.46
C LYS A 118 -10.32 -16.25 5.35
N LYS A 119 -9.68 -15.40 4.54
CA LYS A 119 -10.36 -14.74 3.41
C LYS A 119 -10.50 -15.67 2.21
N GLU A 120 -9.48 -16.50 1.95
CA GLU A 120 -9.49 -17.47 0.86
C GLU A 120 -9.09 -18.86 1.38
N PRO A 121 -10.05 -19.66 1.90
CA PRO A 121 -9.79 -20.95 2.55
C PRO A 121 -9.14 -21.99 1.65
N GLU A 122 -9.36 -21.87 0.33
CA GLU A 122 -8.86 -22.80 -0.67
C GLU A 122 -7.39 -22.55 -1.04
N LEU A 123 -6.81 -21.40 -0.66
CA LEU A 123 -5.41 -21.09 -0.95
C LEU A 123 -4.46 -21.83 -0.02
N LYS A 124 -3.47 -22.48 -0.64
CA LYS A 124 -2.31 -23.04 0.03
C LYS A 124 -1.16 -22.04 -0.04
N ILE A 125 -0.82 -21.46 1.11
CA ILE A 125 0.25 -20.47 1.21
C ILE A 125 1.60 -21.20 1.27
N LEU A 126 2.51 -20.84 0.36
CA LEU A 126 3.87 -21.33 0.28
C LEU A 126 4.82 -20.19 0.67
N PRO A 127 5.33 -20.18 1.91
CA PRO A 127 6.21 -19.10 2.38
C PRO A 127 7.57 -19.17 1.69
N ARG A 128 8.11 -18.00 1.36
CA ARG A 128 9.44 -17.80 0.81
C ARG A 128 10.13 -16.67 1.56
N LEU A 129 11.38 -16.87 1.97
CA LEU A 129 12.17 -15.81 2.60
C LEU A 129 12.63 -14.80 1.54
N THR A 130 12.69 -13.52 1.90
CA THR A 130 13.10 -12.45 0.99
C THR A 130 13.83 -11.33 1.71
N THR A 131 14.27 -10.31 0.97
CA THR A 131 15.00 -9.14 1.50
C THR A 131 14.09 -7.93 1.73
N PRO A 132 14.45 -7.00 2.62
CA PRO A 132 13.73 -5.73 2.78
C PRO A 132 13.61 -4.94 1.46
N GLU A 133 14.65 -4.98 0.63
CA GLU A 133 14.70 -4.35 -0.70
C GLU A 133 13.64 -4.95 -1.64
N SER A 134 13.48 -6.28 -1.61
CA SER A 134 12.47 -7.00 -2.39
C SER A 134 11.05 -6.58 -1.98
N ILE A 135 10.77 -6.50 -0.67
CA ILE A 135 9.49 -6.01 -0.14
C ILE A 135 9.25 -4.57 -0.58
N LYS A 136 10.25 -3.69 -0.41
CA LYS A 136 10.16 -2.27 -0.79
C LYS A 136 9.88 -2.10 -2.28
N ASN A 137 10.54 -2.89 -3.15
CA ASN A 137 10.30 -2.85 -4.59
C ASN A 137 8.89 -3.31 -4.93
N ALA A 138 8.42 -4.41 -4.36
CA ALA A 138 7.08 -4.92 -4.58
C ALA A 138 6.00 -3.94 -4.08
N LEU A 139 6.20 -3.30 -2.94
CA LEU A 139 5.28 -2.26 -2.42
C LEU A 139 5.11 -1.08 -3.39
N ARG A 140 6.16 -0.69 -4.12
CA ARG A 140 6.05 0.34 -5.18
C ARG A 140 5.15 -0.10 -6.34
N GLN A 141 5.00 -1.40 -6.58
CA GLN A 141 4.15 -1.91 -7.66
C GLN A 141 2.66 -1.80 -7.33
N TYR A 142 2.27 -1.81 -6.04
CA TYR A 142 0.89 -1.52 -5.63
C TYR A 142 0.48 -0.11 -6.05
N GLN A 143 1.34 0.88 -5.75
CA GLN A 143 1.12 2.29 -6.10
C GLN A 143 1.02 2.50 -7.61
N LYS A 144 1.95 1.94 -8.39
CA LYS A 144 1.93 2.04 -9.86
C LYS A 144 0.66 1.47 -10.49
N THR A 145 0.12 0.38 -9.93
CA THR A 145 -1.10 -0.22 -10.43
C THR A 145 -2.29 0.73 -10.23
N LEU A 146 -2.34 1.38 -9.07
CA LEU A 146 -3.37 2.36 -8.75
C LEU A 146 -3.26 3.59 -9.65
N GLU A 147 -2.07 4.17 -9.77
CA GLU A 147 -1.81 5.30 -10.68
C GLU A 147 -2.14 4.95 -12.14
N ALA A 148 -1.88 3.72 -12.58
CA ALA A 148 -2.24 3.27 -13.92
C ALA A 148 -3.76 3.13 -14.10
N GLU A 149 -4.48 2.57 -13.12
CA GLU A 149 -5.95 2.48 -13.14
C GLU A 149 -6.58 3.87 -13.23
N PHE A 150 -6.10 4.83 -12.42
CA PHE A 150 -6.55 6.22 -12.50
C PHE A 150 -6.09 6.93 -13.77
N GLY A 151 -4.84 6.71 -14.20
CA GLY A 151 -4.29 7.28 -15.43
C GLY A 151 -5.06 6.81 -16.67
N GLU A 152 -5.52 5.56 -16.70
CA GLU A 152 -6.41 5.06 -17.74
C GLU A 152 -7.79 5.70 -17.69
N ILE A 153 -8.40 5.85 -16.51
CA ILE A 153 -9.69 6.56 -16.34
C ILE A 153 -9.53 7.98 -16.89
N ILE A 154 -8.52 8.71 -16.41
CA ILE A 154 -8.23 10.08 -16.82
C ILE A 154 -7.92 10.17 -18.31
N ARG A 155 -7.12 9.27 -18.90
CA ARG A 155 -6.75 9.31 -20.34
C ARG A 155 -7.90 8.91 -21.26
N LYS A 156 -8.67 7.88 -20.91
CA LYS A 156 -9.86 7.47 -21.68
C LYS A 156 -10.91 8.58 -21.71
N GLU A 157 -10.86 9.48 -20.72
CA GLU A 157 -11.85 10.54 -20.51
C GLU A 157 -11.25 11.95 -20.60
N ALA A 158 -9.98 12.08 -21.02
CA ALA A 158 -9.22 13.34 -21.11
C ALA A 158 -9.77 14.33 -22.17
N GLY A 159 -10.75 13.90 -22.98
CA GLY A 159 -11.52 14.79 -23.84
C GLY A 159 -12.66 15.53 -23.13
N ILE A 160 -12.96 15.21 -21.86
CA ILE A 160 -14.13 15.68 -21.11
C ILE A 160 -13.72 16.64 -19.98
N ILE A 161 -12.59 16.40 -19.32
CA ILE A 161 -12.11 17.24 -18.20
C ILE A 161 -11.41 18.49 -18.75
N LYS A 162 -12.18 19.54 -19.06
CA LYS A 162 -11.61 20.85 -19.42
C LYS A 162 -11.13 21.59 -18.17
N PRO A 163 -9.92 22.19 -18.16
CA PRO A 163 -9.53 23.10 -17.09
C PRO A 163 -10.39 24.35 -17.17
N ILE A 164 -11.19 24.62 -16.15
CA ILE A 164 -11.95 25.87 -16.02
C ILE A 164 -11.06 26.87 -15.28
N LYS A 165 -10.97 28.10 -15.80
CA LYS A 165 -10.32 29.22 -15.10
C LYS A 165 -11.16 29.60 -13.89
N GLU A 166 -10.53 29.75 -12.72
CA GLU A 166 -11.19 30.03 -11.43
C GLU A 166 -11.93 31.39 -11.35
N GLU A 167 -12.01 32.16 -12.44
CA GLU A 167 -12.50 33.55 -12.41
C GLU A 167 -13.99 33.74 -12.79
N GLU A 168 -14.73 32.69 -13.18
CA GLU A 168 -16.17 32.79 -13.48
C GLU A 168 -16.98 31.72 -12.74
N ILE A 169 -17.04 31.78 -11.41
CA ILE A 169 -17.96 30.96 -10.59
C ILE A 169 -19.19 31.81 -10.24
N VAL A 170 -19.92 32.26 -11.26
CA VAL A 170 -21.27 32.83 -11.09
C VAL A 170 -22.15 32.38 -12.25
N GLU A 171 -22.37 31.08 -12.43
CA GLU A 171 -23.63 30.57 -12.97
C GLU A 171 -23.87 29.08 -12.63
N GLU A 172 -25.04 28.87 -12.01
CA GLU A 172 -25.88 27.68 -11.81
C GLU A 172 -25.32 26.35 -11.26
N LYS A 173 -25.86 26.02 -10.08
CA LYS A 173 -26.01 24.69 -9.45
C LYS A 173 -26.28 23.51 -10.41
N GLU A 174 -26.82 23.75 -11.60
CA GLU A 174 -26.97 22.73 -12.64
C GLU A 174 -25.64 22.24 -13.21
N GLU A 175 -24.65 23.12 -13.41
CA GLU A 175 -23.33 22.72 -13.92
C GLU A 175 -22.59 21.85 -12.92
N LEU A 176 -22.59 22.24 -11.63
CA LEU A 176 -21.99 21.45 -10.55
C LEU A 176 -22.65 20.07 -10.39
N LYS A 177 -23.97 19.97 -10.59
CA LYS A 177 -24.67 18.68 -10.63
C LYS A 177 -24.23 17.83 -11.81
N LYS A 178 -24.16 18.42 -13.02
CA LYS A 178 -23.69 17.72 -14.22
C LYS A 178 -22.27 17.19 -14.00
N MET A 179 -21.36 17.99 -13.45
CA MET A 179 -19.99 17.58 -13.11
C MET A 179 -19.95 16.44 -12.08
N ALA A 180 -20.81 16.46 -11.06
CA ALA A 180 -20.92 15.37 -10.09
C ALA A 180 -21.49 14.07 -10.69
N GLU A 181 -22.22 14.17 -11.79
CA GLU A 181 -22.81 13.06 -12.54
C GLU A 181 -21.95 12.63 -13.73
N GLU A 182 -20.84 13.31 -13.99
CA GLU A 182 -19.87 12.90 -15.00
C GLU A 182 -19.26 11.55 -14.64
N LEU A 183 -19.42 10.58 -15.55
CA LEU A 183 -18.86 9.22 -15.47
C LEU A 183 -17.40 9.16 -14.98
N PRO A 184 -16.48 10.04 -15.44
CA PRO A 184 -15.11 10.09 -14.94
C PRO A 184 -14.99 10.36 -13.44
N VAL A 185 -15.70 11.38 -12.97
CA VAL A 185 -15.68 11.79 -11.57
C VAL A 185 -16.29 10.70 -10.68
N ILE A 186 -17.39 10.10 -11.14
CA ILE A 186 -18.02 8.96 -10.46
C ILE A 186 -17.00 7.82 -10.30
N ARG A 187 -16.32 7.43 -11.38
CA ARG A 187 -15.34 6.34 -11.35
C ARG A 187 -14.15 6.64 -10.46
N ILE A 188 -13.65 7.88 -10.47
CA ILE A 188 -12.56 8.33 -9.59
C ILE A 188 -12.96 8.12 -8.14
N VAL A 189 -14.12 8.66 -7.73
CA VAL A 189 -14.59 8.54 -6.34
C VAL A 189 -14.88 7.09 -5.96
N ASP A 190 -15.55 6.32 -6.82
CA ASP A 190 -15.84 4.91 -6.55
C ASP A 190 -14.56 4.08 -6.40
N THR A 191 -13.54 4.34 -7.24
CA THR A 191 -12.23 3.68 -7.16
C THR A 191 -11.49 4.07 -5.89
N LEU A 192 -11.52 5.36 -5.50
CA LEU A 192 -10.95 5.83 -4.23
C LEU A 192 -11.59 5.12 -3.04
N MET A 193 -12.93 5.03 -3.01
CA MET A 193 -13.67 4.37 -1.94
C MET A 193 -13.36 2.88 -1.86
N LYS A 194 -13.41 2.18 -3.01
CA LYS A 194 -13.06 0.75 -3.08
C LYS A 194 -11.63 0.51 -2.60
N HIS A 195 -10.69 1.33 -3.05
CA HIS A 195 -9.30 1.21 -2.65
C HIS A 195 -9.14 1.44 -1.14
N ALA A 196 -9.68 2.52 -0.59
CA ALA A 196 -9.65 2.78 0.84
C ALA A 196 -10.21 1.61 1.69
N ILE A 197 -11.31 0.99 1.23
CA ILE A 197 -11.91 -0.19 1.88
C ILE A 197 -10.98 -1.40 1.83
N LEU A 198 -10.41 -1.71 0.66
CA LEU A 198 -9.44 -2.80 0.52
C LEU A 198 -8.21 -2.58 1.41
N GLN A 199 -7.80 -1.32 1.54
CA GLN A 199 -6.70 -0.88 2.38
C GLN A 199 -7.08 -0.76 3.87
N ARG A 200 -8.35 -0.98 4.23
CA ARG A 200 -8.83 -0.85 5.62
C ARG A 200 -8.49 0.52 6.24
N ALA A 201 -8.52 1.57 5.43
CA ALA A 201 -8.28 2.92 5.89
C ALA A 201 -9.39 3.37 6.87
N SER A 202 -9.02 4.06 7.94
CA SER A 202 -9.97 4.69 8.87
C SER A 202 -10.51 6.01 8.33
N ASP A 203 -9.70 6.74 7.55
CA ASP A 203 -10.03 8.05 7.00
C ASP A 203 -9.46 8.18 5.58
N ILE A 204 -10.17 8.91 4.72
CA ILE A 204 -9.71 9.27 3.37
C ILE A 204 -9.56 10.79 3.34
N HIS A 205 -8.33 11.27 3.29
CA HIS A 205 -8.06 12.70 3.15
C HIS A 205 -7.88 13.04 1.67
N ILE A 206 -8.68 13.96 1.15
CA ILE A 206 -8.56 14.52 -0.20
C ILE A 206 -8.21 16.00 -0.04
N GLU A 207 -6.97 16.35 -0.39
CA GLU A 207 -6.38 17.64 -0.08
C GLU A 207 -5.99 18.36 -1.37
N PRO A 208 -6.71 19.42 -1.75
CA PRO A 208 -6.29 20.23 -2.87
C PRO A 208 -5.05 21.05 -2.46
N LEU A 209 -4.02 21.00 -3.30
CA LEU A 209 -2.87 21.89 -3.28
C LEU A 209 -2.94 22.82 -4.50
N GLU A 210 -2.00 23.76 -4.61
CA GLU A 210 -1.91 24.72 -5.72
C GLU A 210 -1.92 24.04 -7.10
N LYS A 211 -1.20 22.93 -7.27
CA LYS A 211 -0.97 22.29 -8.59
C LYS A 211 -1.63 20.93 -8.77
N GLU A 212 -2.03 20.29 -7.69
CA GLU A 212 -2.52 18.91 -7.69
C GLU A 212 -3.45 18.65 -6.52
N VAL A 213 -4.13 17.52 -6.52
CA VAL A 213 -4.90 17.03 -5.38
C VAL A 213 -4.18 15.81 -4.81
N VAL A 214 -3.84 15.85 -3.53
CA VAL A 214 -3.19 14.74 -2.83
C VAL A 214 -4.26 13.94 -2.11
N VAL A 215 -4.26 12.62 -2.31
CA VAL A 215 -5.12 11.70 -1.57
C VAL A 215 -4.27 10.91 -0.58
N ARG A 216 -4.67 10.90 0.68
CA ARG A 216 -3.98 10.18 1.77
C ARG A 216 -4.96 9.30 2.52
N TYR A 217 -4.50 8.13 2.94
CA TYR A 217 -5.27 7.26 3.83
C TYR A 217 -4.69 7.31 5.22
N ARG A 218 -5.56 7.32 6.24
CA ARG A 218 -5.15 6.96 7.59
C ARG A 218 -5.31 5.46 7.75
N ILE A 219 -4.21 4.78 8.05
CA ILE A 219 -4.16 3.33 8.26
C ILE A 219 -3.46 3.12 9.60
N ASP A 220 -4.13 2.43 10.53
CA ASP A 220 -3.61 2.18 11.88
C ASP A 220 -3.10 3.45 12.60
N GLY A 221 -3.78 4.57 12.36
CA GLY A 221 -3.46 5.88 12.95
C GLY A 221 -2.44 6.72 12.19
N ILE A 222 -1.72 6.14 11.22
CA ILE A 222 -0.66 6.81 10.45
C ILE A 222 -1.19 7.24 9.09
N LEU A 223 -0.82 8.44 8.65
CA LEU A 223 -1.15 8.94 7.31
C LEU A 223 -0.17 8.40 6.27
N HIS A 224 -0.72 7.91 5.16
CA HIS A 224 0.02 7.41 4.02
C HIS A 224 -0.46 8.09 2.74
N ASP A 225 0.48 8.60 1.94
CA ASP A 225 0.18 9.12 0.62
C ASP A 225 -0.22 7.97 -0.30
N ALA A 226 -1.43 8.07 -0.85
CA ALA A 226 -2.02 7.03 -1.68
C ALA A 226 -1.80 7.31 -3.17
N MET A 227 -2.06 8.56 -3.59
CA MET A 227 -1.87 9.02 -4.97
C MET A 227 -1.96 10.55 -5.05
N THR A 228 -1.57 11.10 -6.20
CA THR A 228 -1.88 12.46 -6.61
C THR A 228 -2.77 12.46 -7.84
N LEU A 229 -3.69 13.42 -7.90
CA LEU A 229 -4.65 13.60 -8.99
C LEU A 229 -4.46 15.00 -9.61
N PRO A 230 -4.78 15.18 -10.91
CA PRO A 230 -4.74 16.50 -11.54
C PRO A 230 -5.64 17.50 -10.82
N LYS A 231 -5.19 18.75 -10.68
CA LYS A 231 -5.97 19.84 -10.05
C LYS A 231 -7.39 19.98 -10.61
N ALA A 232 -7.55 19.76 -11.91
CA ALA A 232 -8.85 19.84 -12.61
C ALA A 232 -9.91 18.86 -12.06
N ALA A 233 -9.51 17.77 -11.41
CA ALA A 233 -10.45 16.82 -10.82
C ALA A 233 -11.04 17.30 -9.47
N ALA A 234 -10.46 18.32 -8.84
CA ALA A 234 -10.82 18.74 -7.48
C ALA A 234 -12.30 19.11 -7.34
N SER A 235 -12.80 20.00 -8.20
CA SER A 235 -14.19 20.50 -8.15
C SER A 235 -15.21 19.39 -8.38
N GLY A 236 -14.95 18.51 -9.35
CA GLY A 236 -15.78 17.34 -9.63
C GLY A 236 -15.85 16.40 -8.43
N ILE A 237 -14.70 16.05 -7.82
CA ILE A 237 -14.65 15.18 -6.64
C ILE A 237 -15.45 15.79 -5.48
N VAL A 238 -15.26 17.09 -5.20
CA VAL A 238 -16.01 17.78 -4.15
C VAL A 238 -17.50 17.77 -4.43
N ALA A 239 -17.92 18.11 -5.65
CA ALA A 239 -19.33 18.08 -6.04
C ALA A 239 -19.93 16.68 -5.89
N ARG A 240 -19.22 15.63 -6.32
CA ARG A 240 -19.65 14.23 -6.18
C ARG A 240 -19.83 13.83 -4.72
N ILE A 241 -18.88 14.16 -3.85
CA ILE A 241 -18.97 13.86 -2.41
C ILE A 241 -20.12 14.64 -1.76
N LYS A 242 -20.33 15.91 -2.16
CA LYS A 242 -21.48 16.72 -1.72
C LYS A 242 -22.81 16.09 -2.15
N VAL A 243 -22.93 15.61 -3.38
CA VAL A 243 -24.13 14.88 -3.86
C VAL A 243 -24.36 13.61 -3.04
N LEU A 244 -23.36 12.76 -2.88
CA LEU A 244 -23.47 11.50 -2.13
C LEU A 244 -23.91 11.74 -0.69
N SER A 245 -23.42 12.82 -0.08
CA SER A 245 -23.66 13.17 1.33
C SER A 245 -24.85 14.11 1.54
N ASN A 246 -25.60 14.44 0.48
CA ASN A 246 -26.73 15.38 0.49
C ASN A 246 -26.36 16.77 1.06
N LEU A 247 -25.20 17.30 0.67
CA LEU A 247 -24.68 18.62 1.05
C LEU A 247 -24.98 19.68 -0.02
N LYS A 248 -24.82 20.95 0.33
CA LYS A 248 -25.06 22.07 -0.58
C LYS A 248 -23.89 22.22 -1.56
N LEU A 249 -24.19 22.06 -2.85
CA LEU A 249 -23.21 22.17 -3.94
C LEU A 249 -22.67 23.58 -4.10
N ASP A 250 -23.54 24.57 -3.88
CA ASP A 250 -23.31 26.01 -4.04
C ASP A 250 -22.62 26.67 -2.83
N GLU A 251 -22.49 25.96 -1.71
CA GLU A 251 -21.78 26.47 -0.53
C GLU A 251 -20.34 25.97 -0.51
N HIS A 252 -19.38 26.88 -0.54
CA HIS A 252 -17.94 26.60 -0.55
C HIS A 252 -17.18 27.34 0.57
N ARG A 253 -17.84 28.22 1.33
CA ARG A 253 -17.19 29.12 2.30
C ARG A 253 -17.33 28.64 3.74
N LEU A 254 -18.26 27.74 4.00
CA LEU A 254 -18.54 27.20 5.32
C LEU A 254 -18.22 25.69 5.35
N PRO A 255 -17.71 25.17 6.48
CA PRO A 255 -17.61 23.73 6.67
C PRO A 255 -18.95 23.03 6.51
N GLN A 256 -18.94 21.83 5.93
CA GLN A 256 -20.13 21.01 5.73
C GLN A 256 -19.86 19.57 6.18
N ASP A 257 -20.76 19.03 7.00
CA ASP A 257 -20.68 17.66 7.50
C ASP A 257 -21.86 16.82 7.00
N GLY A 258 -21.57 15.61 6.57
CA GLY A 258 -22.54 14.71 5.99
C GLY A 258 -22.25 13.24 6.27
N ARG A 259 -23.11 12.39 5.74
CA ARG A 259 -22.94 10.94 5.80
C ARG A 259 -23.59 10.30 4.59
N PHE A 260 -23.01 9.21 4.12
CA PHE A 260 -23.59 8.40 3.07
C PHE A 260 -23.22 6.93 3.29
N LYS A 261 -23.88 6.04 2.56
CA LYS A 261 -23.64 4.60 2.63
C LYS A 261 -23.03 4.12 1.32
N VAL A 262 -22.05 3.23 1.43
CA VAL A 262 -21.50 2.48 0.31
C VAL A 262 -21.82 1.02 0.54
N GLU A 263 -22.51 0.42 -0.42
CA GLU A 263 -22.99 -0.96 -0.33
C GLU A 263 -22.69 -1.70 -1.64
N THR A 264 -22.01 -2.83 -1.50
CA THR A 264 -21.80 -3.84 -2.54
C THR A 264 -22.10 -5.21 -1.95
N GLU A 265 -22.06 -6.27 -2.76
CA GLU A 265 -22.20 -7.65 -2.27
C GLU A 265 -21.11 -8.02 -1.23
N GLU A 266 -19.93 -7.41 -1.33
CA GLU A 266 -18.76 -7.72 -0.52
C GLU A 266 -18.63 -6.86 0.74
N TYR A 267 -19.19 -5.63 0.73
CA TYR A 267 -19.05 -4.70 1.85
C TYR A 267 -20.19 -3.70 2.00
N ARG A 268 -20.51 -3.39 3.27
CA ARG A 268 -21.41 -2.31 3.69
C ARG A 268 -20.68 -1.36 4.64
N TYR A 269 -20.50 -0.12 4.22
CA TYR A 269 -19.88 0.94 5.03
C TYR A 269 -20.81 2.15 5.15
N SER A 270 -20.85 2.73 6.36
CA SER A 270 -21.42 4.06 6.59
C SER A 270 -20.26 5.04 6.71
N ILE A 271 -20.17 5.96 5.77
CA ILE A 271 -19.09 6.95 5.68
C ILE A 271 -19.59 8.26 6.28
N ARG A 272 -18.77 8.88 7.12
CA ARG A 272 -18.95 10.26 7.57
C ARG A 272 -18.04 11.14 6.73
N VAL A 273 -18.52 12.33 6.38
CA VAL A 273 -17.80 13.27 5.52
C VAL A 273 -17.74 14.60 6.22
N SER A 274 -16.57 15.22 6.21
CA SER A 274 -16.36 16.61 6.59
C SER A 274 -15.65 17.32 5.45
N ILE A 275 -16.23 18.42 4.98
CA ILE A 275 -15.67 19.29 3.95
C ILE A 275 -15.32 20.61 4.60
N LEU A 276 -14.07 21.06 4.44
CA LEU A 276 -13.59 22.34 4.96
C LEU A 276 -12.99 23.21 3.85
N PRO A 277 -13.31 24.51 3.81
CA PRO A 277 -12.64 25.43 2.91
C PRO A 277 -11.16 25.58 3.30
N VAL A 278 -10.29 25.52 2.31
CA VAL A 278 -8.84 25.76 2.41
C VAL A 278 -8.41 26.73 1.30
N PHE A 279 -7.16 27.19 1.32
CA PHE A 279 -6.68 28.20 0.37
C PHE A 279 -6.86 27.77 -1.09
N ASP A 280 -6.56 26.50 -1.39
CA ASP A 280 -6.60 25.94 -2.73
C ASP A 280 -7.91 25.20 -3.08
N GLY A 281 -9.00 25.44 -2.34
CA GLY A 281 -10.31 24.83 -2.60
C GLY A 281 -10.98 24.24 -1.36
N GLU A 282 -11.50 23.01 -1.46
CA GLU A 282 -12.18 22.34 -0.35
C GLU A 282 -11.48 21.02 0.00
N LYS A 283 -11.03 20.90 1.24
CA LYS A 283 -10.46 19.66 1.80
C LYS A 283 -11.57 18.74 2.28
N ILE A 284 -11.48 17.47 1.94
CA ILE A 284 -12.44 16.42 2.33
C ILE A 284 -11.76 15.43 3.28
N VAL A 285 -12.49 15.01 4.31
CA VAL A 285 -12.15 13.89 5.20
C VAL A 285 -13.35 12.97 5.34
#